data_AF-A0A1E3B7F0-F1
#
_entry.id   AF-A0A1E3B7F0-F1
#
_cell.length_a   1.000
_cell.length_b   1.000
_cell.length_c   1.000
_cell.angle_alpha   90.00
_cell.angle_beta   90.00
_cell.angle_gamma   90.00
#
_symmetry.space_group_name_H-M   'P 1'
#
loop_
_entity.id
_entity.type
_entity.pdbx_description
1 polymer ?
#
loop_
_entity_poly.entity_id
_entity_poly.type
_entity_poly.pdbx_seq_one_letter_code
_entity_poly.pdbx_strand_id
1 'polypeptide(L)'
;MAEPDQAYWRGLAIGKIGAECTDLGKVGVVTGHFMFCSEEEDTGSLVYTEKDMQTFSQILYLDFPAKVVAQHHQLDTKRIRPSFSANHLHRWQQTEITQLRDLCQIHGVLFTLISLDQTERVSALLCDFQQHNEEYNTSCATNMLDKALLLDHPHPLETVLVLDADKTLTVEDTGSLFWTKYTVVKGRGMPTQNTI
;
A
#
# COMPACT_ATOMS: atom_id res chain seq x y z
N MET A 1 17.31 -30.57 -5.74
CA MET A 1 15.86 -30.56 -6.02
C MET A 1 15.65 -29.47 -7.05
N ALA A 2 15.07 -29.80 -8.20
CA ALA A 2 14.99 -28.87 -9.31
C ALA A 2 14.13 -27.64 -8.92
N GLU A 3 14.59 -26.44 -9.28
CA GLU A 3 13.91 -25.16 -9.03
C GLU A 3 12.39 -25.14 -9.37
N PRO A 4 11.90 -25.84 -10.41
CA PRO A 4 10.46 -25.89 -10.73
C PRO A 4 9.61 -26.48 -9.61
N ASP A 5 10.13 -27.48 -8.89
CA ASP A 5 9.39 -28.16 -7.83
C ASP A 5 9.22 -27.23 -6.61
N GLN A 6 10.24 -26.42 -6.30
CA GLN A 6 10.19 -25.49 -5.17
C GLN A 6 9.18 -24.36 -5.40
N ALA A 7 9.17 -23.77 -6.60
CA ALA A 7 8.19 -22.74 -6.96
C ALA A 7 6.75 -23.29 -6.91
N TYR A 8 6.54 -24.53 -7.40
CA TYR A 8 5.24 -25.19 -7.32
C TYR A 8 4.74 -25.37 -5.89
N TRP A 9 5.57 -25.94 -5.01
CA TRP A 9 5.19 -26.15 -3.61
C TRP A 9 5.01 -24.85 -2.84
N ARG A 10 5.81 -23.81 -3.14
CA ARG A 10 5.64 -22.47 -2.58
C ARG A 10 4.29 -21.89 -2.96
N GLY A 11 3.93 -21.94 -4.24
CA GLY A 11 2.63 -21.45 -4.71
C GLY A 11 1.47 -22.18 -4.03
N LEU A 12 1.55 -23.51 -3.89
CA LEU A 12 0.53 -24.27 -3.16
C LEU A 12 0.43 -23.89 -1.67
N ALA A 13 1.57 -23.74 -0.99
CA ALA A 13 1.60 -23.37 0.41
C ALA A 13 0.99 -21.98 0.65
N ILE A 14 1.40 -20.99 -0.16
CA ILE A 14 0.87 -19.63 -0.06
C ILE A 14 -0.62 -19.59 -0.39
N GLY A 15 -1.05 -20.29 -1.44
CA GLY A 15 -2.46 -20.39 -1.79
C GLY A 15 -3.30 -20.99 -0.66
N LYS A 16 -2.79 -22.03 0.02
CA LYS A 16 -3.46 -22.64 1.15
C LYS A 16 -3.53 -21.70 2.36
N ILE A 17 -2.44 -21.04 2.71
CA ILE A 17 -2.39 -20.06 3.80
C ILE A 17 -3.38 -18.91 3.53
N GLY A 18 -3.39 -18.40 2.30
CA GLY A 18 -4.32 -17.36 1.88
C GLY A 18 -5.78 -17.76 2.08
N ALA A 19 -6.15 -18.96 1.59
CA ALA A 19 -7.51 -19.48 1.75
C ALA A 19 -7.90 -19.65 3.23
N GLU A 20 -7.03 -20.24 4.05
CA GLU A 20 -7.28 -20.41 5.49
C GLU A 20 -7.45 -19.07 6.21
N CYS A 21 -6.64 -18.06 5.87
CA CYS A 21 -6.74 -16.72 6.42
C CYS A 21 -8.06 -16.03 6.04
N THR A 22 -8.47 -16.15 4.78
CA THR A 22 -9.76 -15.61 4.29
C THR A 22 -10.93 -16.29 4.99
N ASP A 23 -10.94 -17.63 5.04
CA ASP A 23 -12.03 -18.41 5.63
C ASP A 23 -12.20 -18.14 7.14
N LEU A 24 -11.09 -17.89 7.84
CA LEU A 24 -11.09 -17.62 9.29
C LEU A 24 -11.18 -16.13 9.62
N GLY A 25 -11.14 -15.23 8.64
CA GLY A 25 -11.08 -13.78 8.86
C GLY A 25 -9.86 -13.32 9.66
N LYS A 26 -8.70 -13.96 9.44
CA LYS A 26 -7.46 -13.69 10.17
C LYS A 26 -6.39 -13.06 9.27
N VAL A 27 -5.56 -12.21 9.86
CA VAL A 27 -4.35 -11.71 9.19
C VAL A 27 -3.29 -12.82 9.17
N GLY A 28 -2.84 -13.17 7.97
CA GLY A 28 -1.70 -14.06 7.75
C GLY A 28 -0.41 -13.27 7.62
N VAL A 29 0.65 -13.69 8.31
CA VAL A 29 1.98 -13.08 8.20
C VAL A 29 2.95 -14.11 7.63
N VAL A 30 3.56 -13.77 6.49
CA VAL A 30 4.57 -14.59 5.83
C VAL A 30 5.91 -13.86 5.87
N THR A 31 6.95 -14.56 6.34
CA THR A 31 8.32 -14.06 6.29
C THR A 31 9.08 -14.74 5.16
N GLY A 32 9.86 -13.97 4.41
CA GLY A 32 10.56 -14.50 3.26
C GLY A 32 11.48 -13.50 2.59
N HIS A 33 12.10 -13.95 1.51
CA HIS A 33 12.95 -13.16 0.64
C HIS A 33 12.26 -12.95 -0.70
N PHE A 34 12.45 -11.78 -1.31
CA PHE A 34 12.07 -11.54 -2.69
C PHE A 34 13.20 -11.91 -3.64
N MET A 35 14.44 -11.62 -3.24
CA MET A 35 15.64 -11.89 -4.01
C MET A 35 16.72 -12.54 -3.15
N PHE A 36 17.48 -13.48 -3.71
CA PHE A 36 18.72 -13.95 -3.11
C PHE A 36 19.90 -13.14 -3.65
N CYS A 37 20.79 -12.73 -2.74
CA CYS A 37 22.03 -12.03 -3.06
C CYS A 37 23.11 -13.05 -3.48
N SER A 38 23.75 -12.84 -4.62
CA SER A 38 24.96 -13.53 -5.06
C SER A 38 26.09 -12.50 -5.22
N GLU A 39 27.36 -12.91 -5.02
CA GLU A 39 28.52 -12.03 -5.29
C GLU A 39 28.82 -11.92 -6.79
N GLU A 40 28.45 -12.94 -7.56
CA GLU A 40 28.81 -13.08 -8.97
C GLU A 40 27.84 -12.34 -9.91
N GLU A 41 26.60 -12.07 -9.46
CA GLU A 41 25.58 -11.37 -10.25
C GLU A 41 25.06 -10.15 -9.49
N ASP A 42 25.20 -8.97 -10.08
CA ASP A 42 24.66 -7.72 -9.52
C ASP A 42 23.11 -7.72 -9.48
N THR A 43 22.45 -8.64 -10.19
CA THR A 43 20.98 -8.69 -10.35
C THR A 43 20.25 -9.59 -9.35
N GLY A 44 20.96 -10.43 -8.59
CA GLY A 44 20.38 -11.42 -7.67
C GLY A 44 19.43 -12.42 -8.34
N SER A 45 18.98 -13.42 -7.59
CA SER A 45 18.03 -14.42 -8.09
C SER A 45 16.65 -14.17 -7.49
N LEU A 46 15.63 -13.94 -8.31
CA LEU A 46 14.26 -13.71 -7.87
C LEU A 46 13.62 -14.98 -7.28
N VAL A 47 12.89 -14.83 -6.18
CA VAL A 47 12.34 -15.91 -5.36
C VAL A 47 10.90 -15.62 -4.98
N TYR A 48 10.06 -15.34 -5.98
CA TYR A 48 8.62 -15.19 -5.77
C TYR A 48 7.85 -16.02 -6.79
N THR A 49 6.59 -16.30 -6.47
CA THR A 49 5.65 -16.90 -7.41
C THR A 49 4.53 -15.93 -7.72
N GLU A 50 3.90 -16.08 -8.87
CA GLU A 50 2.69 -15.32 -9.21
C GLU A 50 1.60 -15.44 -8.13
N LYS A 51 1.54 -16.61 -7.47
CA LYS A 51 0.59 -16.86 -6.38
C LYS A 51 0.87 -15.99 -5.16
N ASP A 52 2.12 -15.60 -4.93
CA ASP A 52 2.51 -14.69 -3.85
C ASP A 52 1.82 -13.32 -4.07
N MET A 53 1.93 -12.76 -5.26
CA MET A 53 1.33 -11.45 -5.60
C MET A 53 -0.20 -11.48 -5.63
N GLN A 54 -0.81 -12.62 -5.98
CA GLN A 54 -2.27 -12.78 -5.94
C GLN A 54 -2.82 -12.96 -4.52
N THR A 55 -1.98 -13.33 -3.55
CA THR A 55 -2.41 -13.66 -2.19
C THR A 55 -2.13 -12.53 -1.21
N PHE A 56 -1.04 -11.80 -1.39
CA PHE A 56 -0.65 -10.74 -0.45
C PHE A 56 -1.45 -9.46 -0.70
N SER A 57 -2.03 -8.93 0.36
CA SER A 57 -2.61 -7.58 0.35
C SER A 57 -1.54 -6.50 0.57
N GLN A 58 -0.51 -6.81 1.37
CA GLN A 58 0.53 -5.87 1.75
C GLN A 58 1.90 -6.55 1.86
N ILE A 59 2.95 -5.79 1.57
CA ILE A 59 4.34 -6.20 1.75
C ILE A 59 5.06 -5.14 2.58
N LEU A 60 5.58 -5.57 3.72
CA LEU A 60 6.42 -4.77 4.61
C LEU A 60 7.89 -5.13 4.36
N TYR A 61 8.68 -4.20 3.85
CA TYR A 61 10.10 -4.41 3.58
C TYR A 61 10.96 -3.77 4.67
N LEU A 62 11.88 -4.54 5.25
CA LEU A 62 12.80 -4.07 6.29
C LEU A 62 14.04 -3.43 5.64
N ASP A 63 14.01 -2.11 5.48
CA ASP A 63 15.10 -1.34 4.86
C ASP A 63 16.15 -0.94 5.91
N PHE A 64 16.98 -1.90 6.29
CA PHE A 64 18.05 -1.68 7.26
C PHE A 64 19.32 -1.23 6.52
N PRO A 65 20.07 -0.23 7.04
CA PRO A 65 21.26 0.26 6.38
C PRO A 65 22.26 -0.87 6.09
N ALA A 66 22.74 -0.96 4.86
CA ALA A 66 23.66 -2.02 4.41
C ALA A 66 24.90 -2.19 5.30
N LYS A 67 25.40 -1.09 5.89
CA LYS A 67 26.52 -1.13 6.85
C LYS A 67 26.17 -1.89 8.13
N VAL A 68 24.96 -1.70 8.66
CA VAL A 68 24.46 -2.40 9.85
C VAL A 68 24.27 -3.89 9.52
N VAL A 69 23.70 -4.19 8.35
CA VAL A 69 23.55 -5.58 7.88
C VAL A 69 24.91 -6.26 7.75
N ALA A 70 25.90 -5.61 7.10
CA ALA A 70 27.26 -6.13 6.97
C ALA A 70 27.92 -6.37 8.34
N GLN A 71 27.75 -5.44 9.29
CA GLN A 71 28.30 -5.57 10.64
C GLN A 71 27.66 -6.74 11.39
N HIS A 72 26.34 -6.88 11.37
CA HIS A 72 25.65 -8.01 11.98
C HIS A 72 26.10 -9.34 11.37
N HIS A 73 26.29 -9.36 10.05
CA HIS A 73 26.77 -10.52 9.34
C HIS A 73 28.18 -10.94 9.77
N GLN A 74 29.09 -9.97 9.96
CA GLN A 74 30.45 -10.23 10.46
C GLN A 74 30.47 -10.75 11.90
N LEU A 75 29.50 -10.32 12.73
CA LEU A 75 29.39 -10.74 14.13
C LEU A 75 28.62 -12.06 14.30
N ASP A 76 27.91 -12.54 13.27
CA ASP A 76 27.20 -13.82 13.31
C ASP A 76 28.17 -15.00 13.16
N THR A 77 28.66 -15.48 14.30
CA THR A 77 29.54 -16.66 14.36
C THR A 77 28.79 -17.99 14.27
N LYS A 78 27.45 -17.97 14.28
CA LYS A 78 26.63 -19.20 14.30
C LYS A 78 26.44 -19.81 12.91
N ARG A 79 26.61 -19.01 11.86
CA ARG A 79 26.33 -19.43 10.48
C ARG A 79 27.50 -19.06 9.57
N ILE A 80 27.96 -20.02 8.77
CA ILE A 80 28.96 -19.77 7.72
C ILE A 80 28.23 -19.15 6.54
N ARG A 81 28.63 -17.94 6.15
CA ARG A 81 27.98 -17.19 5.08
C ARG A 81 29.00 -16.38 4.27
N PRO A 82 28.77 -16.14 2.97
CA PRO A 82 29.64 -15.30 2.14
C PRO A 82 29.72 -13.88 2.66
N SER A 83 30.91 -13.28 2.67
CA SER A 83 31.12 -11.93 3.22
C SER A 83 30.84 -10.85 2.18
N PHE A 84 29.67 -10.22 2.26
CA PHE A 84 29.34 -9.12 1.35
C PHE A 84 29.89 -7.78 1.83
N SER A 85 30.38 -6.96 0.89
CA SER A 85 30.70 -5.57 1.19
C SER A 85 29.43 -4.75 1.42
N ALA A 86 29.51 -3.70 2.25
CA ALA A 86 28.37 -2.82 2.50
C ALA A 86 27.86 -2.14 1.21
N ASN A 87 28.76 -1.85 0.25
CA ASN A 87 28.36 -1.29 -1.05
C ASN A 87 27.61 -2.31 -1.90
N HIS A 88 28.03 -3.58 -1.88
CA HIS A 88 27.33 -4.65 -2.59
C HIS A 88 25.93 -4.85 -2.04
N LEU A 89 25.81 -4.98 -0.71
CA LEU A 89 24.51 -5.10 -0.03
C LEU A 89 23.60 -3.91 -0.34
N HIS A 90 24.15 -2.69 -0.36
CA HIS A 90 23.35 -1.51 -0.68
C HIS A 90 22.78 -1.58 -2.10
N ARG A 91 23.59 -1.91 -3.11
CA ARG A 91 23.13 -2.05 -4.50
C ARG A 91 22.08 -3.15 -4.65
N TRP A 92 22.30 -4.29 -3.99
CA TRP A 92 21.34 -5.39 -3.96
C TRP A 92 20.01 -4.96 -3.32
N GLN A 93 20.03 -4.30 -2.15
CA GLN A 93 18.83 -3.78 -1.49
C GLN A 93 18.09 -2.78 -2.38
N GLN A 94 18.79 -1.84 -3.02
CA GLN A 94 18.13 -0.88 -3.92
C GLN A 94 17.46 -1.59 -5.11
N THR A 95 18.13 -2.59 -5.69
CA THR A 95 17.60 -3.39 -6.79
C THR A 95 16.36 -4.16 -6.36
N GLU A 96 16.41 -4.82 -5.19
CA GLU A 96 15.28 -5.55 -4.60
C GLU A 96 14.10 -4.62 -4.30
N ILE A 97 14.34 -3.46 -3.67
CA ILE A 97 13.29 -2.47 -3.36
C ILE A 97 12.62 -1.94 -4.63
N THR A 98 13.40 -1.57 -5.65
CA THR A 98 12.84 -1.04 -6.90
C THR A 98 11.96 -2.07 -7.59
N GLN A 99 12.49 -3.28 -7.82
CA GLN A 99 11.73 -4.32 -8.52
C GLN A 99 10.48 -4.76 -7.74
N LEU A 100 10.60 -4.91 -6.42
CA LEU A 100 9.46 -5.29 -5.58
C LEU A 100 8.40 -4.21 -5.54
N ARG A 101 8.79 -2.92 -5.50
CA ARG A 101 7.85 -1.79 -5.55
C ARG A 101 7.09 -1.75 -6.88
N ASP A 102 7.80 -1.88 -7.99
CA ASP A 102 7.19 -1.89 -9.32
C ASP A 102 6.20 -3.05 -9.46
N LEU A 103 6.60 -4.24 -9.00
CA LEU A 103 5.73 -5.42 -8.99
C LEU A 103 4.49 -5.20 -8.10
N CYS A 104 4.66 -4.66 -6.90
CA CYS A 104 3.53 -4.35 -6.01
C CYS A 104 2.54 -3.39 -6.67
N GLN A 105 3.04 -2.36 -7.38
CA GLN A 105 2.20 -1.41 -8.10
C GLN A 105 1.37 -2.09 -9.20
N ILE A 106 1.98 -3.00 -9.96
CA ILE A 106 1.29 -3.74 -11.03
C ILE A 106 0.17 -4.62 -10.48
N HIS A 107 0.40 -5.27 -9.34
CA HIS A 107 -0.55 -6.21 -8.74
C HIS A 107 -1.50 -5.58 -7.71
N GLY A 108 -1.39 -4.27 -7.46
CA GLY A 108 -2.23 -3.57 -6.47
C GLY A 108 -1.93 -3.95 -5.02
N VAL A 109 -0.72 -4.43 -4.74
CA VAL A 109 -0.25 -4.79 -3.39
C VAL A 109 0.32 -3.54 -2.71
N LEU A 110 -0.07 -3.27 -1.47
CA LEU A 110 0.48 -2.10 -0.75
C LEU A 110 1.91 -2.38 -0.29
N PHE A 111 2.86 -1.59 -0.80
CA PHE A 111 4.28 -1.71 -0.44
C PHE A 111 4.68 -0.65 0.59
N THR A 112 5.21 -1.09 1.73
CA THR A 112 5.67 -0.20 2.81
C THR A 112 7.12 -0.49 3.18
N LEU A 113 7.96 0.56 3.17
CA LEU A 113 9.32 0.50 3.72
C LEU A 113 9.29 0.74 5.22
N ILE A 114 9.99 -0.11 5.97
CA ILE A 114 10.18 0.00 7.41
C ILE A 114 11.67 0.18 7.67
N SER A 115 12.04 1.37 8.13
CA SER A 115 13.40 1.67 8.55
C SER A 115 13.69 1.09 9.93
N LEU A 116 14.98 1.01 10.29
CA LEU A 116 15.44 0.42 11.56
C LEU A 116 14.81 1.08 12.81
N ASP A 117 14.57 2.39 12.75
CA ASP A 117 13.98 3.21 13.80
C ASP A 117 12.44 3.09 13.89
N GLN A 118 11.81 2.36 12.97
CA GLN A 118 10.35 2.19 12.89
C GLN A 118 9.91 0.73 13.08
N THR A 119 10.78 -0.11 13.63
CA THR A 119 10.48 -1.55 13.76
C THR A 119 9.30 -1.83 14.69
N GLU A 120 9.07 -0.98 15.69
CA GLU A 120 7.91 -1.02 16.58
C GLU A 120 6.59 -0.79 15.83
N ARG A 121 6.64 -0.02 14.73
CA ARG A 121 5.49 0.26 13.87
C ARG A 121 4.96 -0.98 13.17
N VAL A 122 5.77 -2.02 12.99
CA VAL A 122 5.33 -3.29 12.36
C VAL A 122 4.18 -3.91 13.15
N SER A 123 4.26 -3.93 14.48
CA SER A 123 3.19 -4.50 15.29
C SER A 123 1.90 -3.68 15.20
N ALA A 124 2.01 -2.36 15.21
CA ALA A 124 0.88 -1.45 15.01
C ALA A 124 0.22 -1.67 13.64
N LEU A 125 1.01 -1.75 12.56
CA LEU A 125 0.53 -2.00 11.21
C LEU A 125 -0.19 -3.35 11.10
N LEU A 126 0.36 -4.41 11.68
CA LEU A 126 -0.28 -5.73 11.64
C LEU A 126 -1.64 -5.74 12.35
N CYS A 127 -1.76 -5.04 13.48
CA CYS A 127 -3.04 -4.86 14.18
C CYS A 127 -4.02 -4.01 13.36
N ASP A 128 -3.50 -2.98 12.70
CA ASP A 128 -4.25 -2.05 11.87
C ASP A 128 -4.88 -2.75 10.65
N PHE A 129 -4.12 -3.64 9.99
CA PHE A 129 -4.58 -4.39 8.81
C PHE A 129 -5.73 -5.35 9.11
N GLN A 130 -5.90 -5.74 10.38
CA GLN A 130 -7.03 -6.56 10.79
C GLN A 130 -8.35 -5.75 10.81
N GLN A 131 -8.27 -4.43 11.02
CA GLN A 131 -9.42 -3.58 11.29
C GLN A 131 -9.81 -2.71 10.09
N HIS A 132 -8.84 -2.19 9.34
CA HIS A 132 -9.09 -1.31 8.20
C HIS A 132 -9.47 -2.10 6.93
N ASN A 133 -10.75 -2.40 6.81
CA ASN A 133 -11.39 -2.72 5.53
C ASN A 133 -12.09 -1.47 4.96
N GLU A 134 -12.67 -1.60 3.76
CA GLU A 134 -13.39 -0.49 3.11
C GLU A 134 -14.49 0.10 4.02
N GLU A 135 -15.25 -0.75 4.70
CA GLU A 135 -16.34 -0.35 5.59
C GLU A 135 -15.82 0.48 6.79
N TYR A 136 -14.75 0.02 7.44
CA TYR A 136 -14.15 0.74 8.57
C TYR A 136 -13.51 2.06 8.10
N ASN A 137 -12.85 2.07 6.93
CA ASN A 137 -12.34 3.30 6.32
C ASN A 137 -13.47 4.31 6.06
N THR A 138 -14.59 3.86 5.49
CA THR A 138 -15.78 4.71 5.28
C THR A 138 -16.31 5.22 6.61
N SER A 139 -16.44 4.36 7.63
CA SER A 139 -16.89 4.77 8.97
C SER A 139 -15.98 5.84 9.59
N CYS A 140 -14.66 5.68 9.48
CA CYS A 140 -13.70 6.68 9.94
C CYS A 140 -13.84 8.01 9.19
N ALA A 141 -13.97 7.97 7.86
CA ALA A 141 -14.15 9.14 7.04
C ALA A 141 -15.45 9.89 7.39
N THR A 142 -16.58 9.17 7.53
CA THR A 142 -17.86 9.75 7.94
C THR A 142 -17.77 10.37 9.34
N ASN A 143 -17.20 9.66 10.31
CA ASN A 143 -17.02 10.18 11.67
C ASN A 143 -16.15 11.44 11.71
N MET A 144 -15.12 11.53 10.85
CA MET A 144 -14.27 12.71 10.76
C MET A 144 -15.03 13.89 10.13
N LEU A 145 -15.82 13.62 9.08
CA LEU A 145 -16.68 14.62 8.45
C LEU A 145 -17.70 15.17 9.46
N ASP A 146 -18.37 14.31 10.22
CA ASP A 146 -19.32 14.71 11.25
C ASP A 146 -18.65 15.59 12.31
N LYS A 147 -17.46 15.20 12.79
CA LYS A 147 -16.69 16.03 13.73
C LYS A 147 -16.35 17.40 13.14
N ALA A 148 -15.86 17.45 11.90
CA ALA A 148 -15.52 18.71 11.25
C ALA A 148 -16.74 19.64 11.11
N LEU A 149 -17.91 19.08 10.79
CA LEU A 149 -19.17 19.82 10.67
C LEU A 149 -19.71 20.31 12.02
N LEU A 150 -19.47 19.56 13.10
CA LEU A 150 -19.92 19.89 14.46
C LEU A 150 -19.00 20.87 15.22
N LEU A 151 -17.72 20.96 14.84
CA LEU A 151 -16.75 21.80 15.54
C LEU A 151 -16.97 23.31 15.36
N ASP A 152 -17.54 23.74 14.23
CA ASP A 152 -17.65 25.17 13.87
C ASP A 152 -19.08 25.73 13.91
N HIS A 153 -20.09 24.93 14.26
CA HIS A 153 -21.49 25.36 14.19
C HIS A 153 -22.29 25.09 15.47
N PRO A 154 -22.75 26.14 16.17
CA PRO A 154 -23.59 25.99 17.37
C PRO A 154 -25.02 25.49 17.09
N HIS A 155 -25.39 25.31 15.80
CA HIS A 155 -26.71 24.87 15.37
C HIS A 155 -26.55 23.68 14.40
N PRO A 156 -27.45 22.69 14.43
CA PRO A 156 -27.40 21.56 13.51
C PRO A 156 -27.53 22.04 12.06
N LEU A 157 -26.60 21.62 11.21
CA LEU A 157 -26.63 21.89 9.78
C LEU A 157 -27.77 21.10 9.13
N GLU A 158 -28.64 21.78 8.38
CA GLU A 158 -29.77 21.14 7.68
C GLU A 158 -29.36 20.54 6.32
N THR A 159 -28.35 21.11 5.66
CA THR A 159 -27.86 20.66 4.36
C THR A 159 -26.38 20.99 4.19
N VAL A 160 -25.60 19.99 3.76
CA VAL A 160 -24.17 20.14 3.45
C VAL A 160 -23.96 19.82 1.98
N LEU A 161 -23.32 20.73 1.25
CA LEU A 161 -22.93 20.53 -0.15
C LEU A 161 -21.47 20.08 -0.20
N VAL A 162 -21.24 18.85 -0.66
CA VAL A 162 -19.90 18.29 -0.87
C VAL A 162 -19.60 18.31 -2.36
N LEU A 163 -18.43 18.85 -2.73
CA LEU A 163 -17.95 18.91 -4.11
C LEU A 163 -16.60 18.19 -4.20
N ASP A 164 -16.54 17.18 -5.04
CA ASP A 164 -15.30 16.53 -5.49
C ASP A 164 -14.71 17.37 -6.64
N ALA A 165 -13.99 18.42 -6.27
CA ALA A 165 -13.50 19.45 -7.20
C ALA A 165 -12.14 19.11 -7.84
N ASP A 166 -11.45 18.07 -7.35
CA ASP A 166 -10.15 17.62 -7.84
C ASP A 166 -10.20 16.23 -8.51
N LYS A 167 -11.41 15.69 -8.73
CA LYS A 167 -11.67 14.40 -9.36
C LYS A 167 -11.09 13.21 -8.59
N THR A 168 -10.96 13.36 -7.29
CA THR A 168 -10.43 12.30 -6.43
C THR A 168 -11.46 11.19 -6.24
N LEU A 169 -12.74 11.52 -6.17
CA LEU A 169 -13.83 10.57 -5.95
C LEU A 169 -14.57 10.17 -7.24
N THR A 170 -14.51 11.01 -8.27
CA THR A 170 -15.19 10.80 -9.55
C THR A 170 -14.35 11.34 -10.71
N VAL A 171 -14.51 10.77 -11.92
CA VAL A 171 -13.79 11.24 -13.12
C VAL A 171 -14.21 12.64 -13.59
N GLU A 172 -15.34 13.13 -13.09
CA GLU A 172 -15.93 14.41 -13.47
C GLU A 172 -15.54 15.49 -12.44
N ASP A 173 -15.18 16.69 -12.91
CA ASP A 173 -14.98 17.82 -12.00
C ASP A 173 -16.36 18.34 -11.57
N THR A 174 -16.78 17.92 -10.37
CA THR A 174 -18.09 18.28 -9.85
C THR A 174 -18.21 19.77 -9.51
N GLY A 175 -17.09 20.47 -9.30
CA GLY A 175 -17.05 21.92 -9.15
C GLY A 175 -17.39 22.64 -10.47
N SER A 176 -16.75 22.21 -11.57
CA SER A 176 -17.06 22.72 -12.91
C SER A 176 -18.50 22.43 -13.34
N LEU A 177 -19.02 21.23 -13.03
CA LEU A 177 -20.42 20.88 -13.27
C LEU A 177 -21.40 21.77 -12.48
N PHE A 178 -21.07 22.06 -11.21
CA PHE A 178 -21.87 22.94 -10.38
C PHE A 178 -21.98 24.35 -10.98
N TRP A 179 -20.86 24.98 -11.34
CA TRP A 179 -20.87 26.33 -11.93
C TRP A 179 -21.57 26.38 -13.29
N THR A 180 -21.45 25.32 -14.09
CA THR A 180 -22.18 25.20 -15.37
C THR A 180 -23.69 25.16 -15.15
N LYS A 181 -24.18 24.36 -14.18
CA LYS A 181 -25.61 24.33 -13.86
C LYS A 181 -26.09 25.63 -13.23
N TYR A 182 -25.30 26.26 -12.36
CA TYR A 182 -25.66 27.53 -11.71
C TYR A 182 -25.79 28.69 -12.71
N THR A 183 -24.86 28.80 -13.66
CA THR A 183 -24.90 29.84 -14.70
C THR A 183 -26.07 29.67 -15.66
N VAL A 184 -26.44 28.43 -16.01
CA VAL A 184 -27.64 28.11 -16.79
C VAL A 184 -28.93 28.53 -16.08
N VAL A 185 -29.00 28.39 -14.75
CA VAL A 185 -30.16 28.82 -13.95
C VAL A 185 -30.26 30.35 -13.90
N LYS A 186 -29.14 31.08 -13.76
CA LYS A 186 -29.15 32.56 -13.82
C LYS A 186 -29.55 33.11 -15.19
N GLY A 187 -29.27 32.37 -16.27
CA GLY A 187 -29.63 32.78 -17.64
C GLY A 187 -31.14 32.72 -17.97
N ARG A 188 -31.96 31.99 -17.19
CA ARG A 188 -33.41 31.87 -17.42
C ARG A 188 -34.26 32.95 -16.73
N GLY A 189 -33.61 33.93 -16.08
CA GLY A 189 -34.28 34.97 -15.29
C GLY A 189 -34.41 36.36 -15.93
N MET A 190 -34.16 36.54 -17.24
CA MET A 190 -34.44 37.82 -17.90
C MET A 190 -35.82 37.81 -18.58
N PRO A 191 -36.77 38.67 -18.15
CA PRO A 191 -37.96 38.94 -18.95
C PRO A 191 -37.57 39.83 -20.13
N THR A 192 -37.97 39.42 -21.33
CA THR A 192 -37.94 40.23 -22.55
C THR A 192 -38.67 41.55 -22.31
N GLN A 193 -37.95 42.67 -22.31
CA GLN A 193 -38.56 43.99 -22.41
C GLN A 193 -38.97 44.23 -23.87
N ASN A 194 -40.27 44.45 -24.05
CA ASN A 194 -40.89 44.81 -25.32
C ASN A 194 -40.36 46.13 -25.87
N THR A 195 -40.09 46.12 -27.15
CA THR A 195 -39.86 47.25 -28.03
C THR A 195 -41.09 48.18 -28.08
N ILE A 196 -40.86 49.48 -27.96
CA ILE A 196 -41.66 50.53 -28.60
C ILE A 196 -40.73 51.25 -29.56
#